data_AF-A0A9P5QW12-F1
#
_entry.id   AF-A0A9P5QW12-F1
#
_cell.length_a   1.000
_cell.length_b   1.000
_cell.length_c   1.000
_cell.angle_alpha   90.00
_cell.angle_beta   90.00
_cell.angle_gamma   90.00
#
_symmetry.space_group_name_H-M   'P 1'
#
loop_
_entity.id
_entity.type
_entity.pdbx_description
1 polymer ?
#
loop_
_entity_poly.entity_id
_entity_poly.type
_entity_poly.pdbx_seq_one_letter_code
_entity_poly.pdbx_strand_id
1 'polypeptide(L)'
;MGAWTILQERQAMLLDPAIRDWVLLPIMLVMVLVGVVRHQVTVLLNGTPRKADLKSARETKGLQRGAILRAFGSHVPQHAFEARKAYITEAFEKGTYLKDPKSGNKPKGNIMQDPAYVETMMDGMKKNMMNIVPQTVIMGWINFFFSGFILIKLPFPLTIRFKSMLQRGIETQDMDVTWVSSLSWYFLNLFGLQSVFTLILGSGHAADAMRDMQAMSTMGMGAAAGPQMGPTGQPQDMHKIFLNEKENIELTEHEWGLDNVETRLLVKYGKKPRSILLEQKKAKALAAASGSYASSSSAASSSSPSSAAIAASSGKKKGKRQA
;
A
#
# COMPACT_ATOMS: atom_id res chain seq x y z
N MET A 1 -24.98 19.60 42.56
CA MET A 1 -23.59 19.10 42.66
C MET A 1 -23.38 18.05 43.77
N GLY A 2 -24.34 17.77 44.68
CA GLY A 2 -24.14 16.81 45.78
C GLY A 2 -24.43 15.32 45.49
N ALA A 3 -25.22 14.99 44.46
CA ALA A 3 -25.54 13.58 44.17
C ALA A 3 -24.36 12.80 43.54
N TRP A 4 -23.50 13.51 42.78
CA TRP A 4 -22.32 12.93 42.14
C TRP A 4 -21.19 12.63 43.15
N THR A 5 -21.03 13.47 44.18
CA THR A 5 -20.06 13.23 45.26
C THR A 5 -20.47 12.04 46.13
N ILE A 6 -21.77 11.87 46.41
CA ILE A 6 -22.28 10.76 47.25
C ILE A 6 -22.15 9.39 46.54
N LEU A 7 -22.30 9.34 45.21
CA LEU A 7 -22.06 8.11 44.44
C LEU A 7 -20.56 7.78 44.34
N GLN A 8 -19.70 8.80 44.31
CA GLN A 8 -18.25 8.61 44.26
C GLN A 8 -17.68 8.04 45.56
N GLU A 9 -18.27 8.38 46.71
CA GLU A 9 -17.92 7.82 48.02
C GLU A 9 -18.42 6.38 48.22
N ARG A 10 -19.56 5.98 47.63
CA ARG A 10 -20.12 4.61 47.79
C ARG A 10 -19.28 3.49 47.17
N GLN A 11 -18.36 3.81 46.28
CA GLN A 11 -17.46 2.84 45.60
C GLN A 11 -16.01 3.33 45.62
N ALA A 12 -15.57 3.86 46.76
CA ALA A 12 -14.16 4.02 47.08
C ALA A 12 -13.65 2.71 47.72
N MET A 13 -13.25 1.75 46.90
CA MET A 13 -12.53 0.58 47.40
C MET A 13 -11.11 1.02 47.77
N LEU A 14 -10.70 0.76 49.01
CA LEU A 14 -9.32 0.95 49.44
C LEU A 14 -8.48 -0.16 48.82
N LEU A 15 -7.54 0.21 47.95
CA LEU A 15 -6.56 -0.74 47.42
C LEU A 15 -5.31 -0.74 48.28
N ASP A 16 -4.69 -1.90 48.39
CA ASP A 16 -3.41 -2.05 49.05
C ASP A 16 -2.33 -1.24 48.31
N PRO A 17 -1.66 -0.28 48.98
CA PRO A 17 -0.55 0.48 48.40
C PRO A 17 0.57 -0.41 47.85
N ALA A 18 0.76 -1.63 48.37
CA ALA A 18 1.77 -2.55 47.87
C ALA A 18 1.53 -2.95 46.40
N ILE A 19 0.27 -3.03 45.95
CA ILE A 19 -0.07 -3.38 44.56
C ILE A 19 0.48 -2.34 43.58
N ARG A 20 0.53 -1.05 43.97
CA ARG A 20 1.10 0.02 43.15
C ARG A 20 2.59 -0.20 42.89
N ASP A 21 3.33 -0.50 43.95
CA ASP A 21 4.80 -0.55 43.87
C ASP A 21 5.29 -1.90 43.32
N TRP A 22 4.54 -2.98 43.55
CA TRP A 22 4.89 -4.34 43.12
C TRP A 22 4.27 -4.79 41.79
N VAL A 23 3.20 -4.14 41.32
CA VAL A 23 2.51 -4.56 40.08
C VAL A 23 2.44 -3.44 39.06
N LEU A 24 2.03 -2.24 39.45
CA LEU A 24 1.80 -1.15 38.50
C LEU A 24 3.11 -0.64 37.86
N LEU A 25 4.10 -0.29 38.70
CA LEU A 25 5.40 0.19 38.23
C LEU A 25 6.21 -0.90 37.50
N PRO A 26 6.27 -2.16 37.99
CA PRO A 26 7.00 -3.20 37.29
C PRO A 26 6.41 -3.56 35.94
N ILE A 27 5.07 -3.63 35.79
CA ILE A 27 4.44 -3.86 34.48
C ILE A 27 4.84 -2.75 33.51
N MET A 28 4.76 -1.49 33.93
CA MET A 28 5.17 -0.35 33.10
C MET A 28 6.62 -0.44 32.63
N LEU A 29 7.53 -0.72 33.56
CA LEU A 29 8.95 -0.85 33.28
C LEU A 29 9.21 -2.00 32.29
N VAL A 30 8.63 -3.17 32.54
CA VAL A 30 8.76 -4.34 31.66
C VAL A 30 8.23 -4.03 30.27
N MET A 31 7.10 -3.32 30.12
CA MET A 31 6.59 -2.92 28.81
C MET A 31 7.58 -2.07 28.02
N VAL A 32 8.19 -1.08 28.68
CA VAL A 32 9.18 -0.21 28.03
C VAL A 32 10.42 -1.02 27.63
N LEU A 33 10.96 -1.83 28.53
CA LEU A 33 12.15 -2.65 28.25
C LEU A 33 11.89 -3.65 27.13
N VAL A 34 10.77 -4.37 27.17
CA VAL A 34 10.41 -5.34 26.14
C VAL A 34 10.13 -4.66 24.81
N GLY A 35 9.51 -3.48 24.79
CA GLY A 35 9.33 -2.69 23.57
C GLY A 35 10.66 -2.29 22.93
N VAL A 36 11.64 -1.87 23.73
CA VAL A 36 12.99 -1.53 23.26
C VAL A 36 13.73 -2.77 22.75
N VAL A 37 13.75 -3.86 23.53
CA VAL A 37 14.39 -5.12 23.13
C VAL A 37 13.77 -5.64 21.85
N ARG A 38 12.44 -5.65 21.74
CA ARG A 38 11.71 -6.04 20.54
C ARG A 38 12.17 -5.23 19.35
N HIS A 39 12.25 -3.91 19.47
CA HIS A 39 12.73 -3.06 18.38
C HIS A 39 14.12 -3.47 17.91
N GLN A 40 15.07 -3.67 18.83
CA GLN A 40 16.42 -4.07 18.46
C GLN A 40 16.45 -5.46 17.80
N VAL A 41 15.71 -6.42 18.35
CA VAL A 41 15.57 -7.77 17.78
C VAL A 41 14.95 -7.70 16.38
N THR A 42 13.90 -6.92 16.18
CA THR A 42 13.26 -6.75 14.87
C THR A 42 14.18 -6.06 13.87
N VAL A 43 14.99 -5.07 14.29
CA VAL A 43 16.00 -4.44 13.42
C VAL A 43 17.06 -5.45 13.01
N LEU A 44 17.57 -6.23 13.95
CA LEU A 44 18.57 -7.29 13.69
C LEU A 44 18.02 -8.38 12.76
N LEU A 45 16.78 -8.82 12.97
CA LEU A 45 16.16 -9.90 12.20
C LEU A 45 15.63 -9.45 10.84
N ASN A 46 15.25 -8.17 10.69
CA ASN A 46 14.84 -7.64 9.40
C ASN A 46 16.02 -7.50 8.42
N GLY A 47 17.26 -7.50 8.91
CA GLY A 47 18.48 -7.65 8.12
C GLY A 47 18.62 -6.71 6.93
N THR A 48 19.65 -6.92 6.10
CA THR A 48 19.70 -6.24 4.81
C THR A 48 18.61 -6.82 3.90
N PRO A 49 17.84 -5.99 3.19
CA PRO A 49 16.85 -6.50 2.24
C PRO A 49 17.55 -7.45 1.28
N ARG A 50 17.04 -8.69 1.17
CA ARG A 50 17.59 -9.69 0.23
C ARG A 50 17.75 -9.00 -1.11
N LYS A 51 18.95 -9.08 -1.70
CA LYS A 51 19.23 -8.50 -3.02
C LYS A 51 18.18 -9.09 -3.96
N ALA A 52 17.21 -8.27 -4.36
CA ALA A 52 16.15 -8.70 -5.25
C ALA A 52 16.80 -9.26 -6.51
N ASP A 53 16.32 -10.41 -6.98
CA ASP A 53 16.78 -10.98 -8.25
C ASP A 53 16.68 -9.90 -9.34
N LEU A 54 17.74 -9.75 -10.13
CA LEU A 54 17.86 -8.66 -11.12
C LEU A 54 16.69 -8.69 -12.11
N LYS A 55 16.18 -9.88 -12.44
CA LYS A 55 15.01 -10.04 -13.30
C LYS A 55 13.71 -9.61 -12.58
N SER A 56 13.56 -9.93 -11.30
CA SER A 56 12.44 -9.46 -10.47
C SER A 56 12.42 -7.95 -10.28
N ALA A 57 13.60 -7.37 -10.04
CA ALA A 57 13.77 -5.94 -9.92
C ALA A 57 13.42 -5.25 -11.25
N ARG A 58 13.84 -5.84 -12.38
CA ARG A 58 13.50 -5.35 -13.72
C ARG A 58 12.00 -5.35 -13.98
N GLU A 59 11.28 -6.41 -13.63
CA GLU A 59 9.81 -6.46 -13.75
C GLU A 59 9.15 -5.32 -12.96
N THR A 60 9.50 -5.19 -11.68
CA THR A 60 8.92 -4.19 -10.78
C THR A 60 9.23 -2.78 -11.25
N LYS A 61 10.48 -2.53 -11.67
CA LYS A 61 10.93 -1.21 -12.16
C LYS A 61 10.34 -0.88 -13.52
N GLY A 62 10.15 -1.88 -14.39
CA GLY A 62 9.44 -1.72 -15.66
C GLY A 62 8.02 -1.23 -15.46
N LEU A 63 7.29 -1.84 -14.52
CA LEU A 63 5.93 -1.41 -14.17
C LEU A 63 5.91 -0.01 -13.56
N GLN A 64 6.84 0.28 -12.62
CA GLN A 64 6.98 1.61 -12.03
C GLN A 64 7.26 2.68 -13.09
N ARG A 65 8.04 2.37 -14.13
CA ARG A 65 8.32 3.30 -15.23
C ARG A 65 7.04 3.66 -15.99
N GLY A 66 6.16 2.70 -16.24
CA GLY A 66 4.83 2.93 -16.83
C GLY A 66 3.96 3.84 -15.96
N ALA A 67 3.88 3.54 -14.67
CA ALA A 67 3.12 4.33 -13.70
C ALA A 67 3.64 5.78 -13.59
N ILE A 68 4.97 5.97 -13.59
CA ILE A 68 5.60 7.31 -13.57
C ILE A 68 5.29 8.07 -14.85
N LEU A 69 5.31 7.40 -16.02
CA LEU A 69 4.96 8.05 -17.28
C LEU A 69 3.49 8.53 -17.28
N ARG A 70 2.56 7.75 -16.71
CA ARG A 70 1.16 8.19 -16.55
C ARG A 70 1.01 9.33 -15.55
N ALA A 71 1.68 9.25 -14.40
CA ALA A 71 1.54 10.25 -13.35
C ALA A 71 2.23 11.59 -13.66
N PHE A 72 3.39 11.55 -14.32
CA PHE A 72 4.26 12.72 -14.51
C PHE A 72 4.53 13.05 -15.98
N GLY A 73 3.84 12.39 -16.93
CA GLY A 73 4.00 12.62 -18.36
C GLY A 73 3.75 14.06 -18.82
N SER A 74 3.01 14.83 -18.03
CA SER A 74 2.71 16.24 -18.27
C SER A 74 3.92 17.18 -18.20
N HIS A 75 5.05 16.74 -17.62
CA HIS A 75 6.27 17.56 -17.51
C HIS A 75 7.22 17.37 -18.71
N VAL A 76 6.94 16.41 -19.58
CA VAL A 76 7.79 16.01 -20.70
C VAL A 76 7.19 16.53 -22.00
N PRO A 77 8.01 16.83 -23.03
CA PRO A 77 7.48 17.26 -24.29
C PRO A 77 6.55 16.24 -24.96
N GLN A 78 5.57 16.70 -25.75
CA GLN A 78 4.64 15.84 -26.47
C GLN A 78 5.37 14.78 -27.33
N HIS A 79 6.33 15.20 -28.17
CA HIS A 79 7.12 14.27 -28.98
C HIS A 79 7.88 13.22 -28.12
N ALA A 80 8.40 13.62 -26.97
CA ALA A 80 9.16 12.76 -26.08
C ALA A 80 8.25 11.85 -25.24
N PHE A 81 7.03 12.30 -24.92
CA PHE A 81 5.99 11.50 -24.29
C PHE A 81 5.49 10.41 -25.25
N GLU A 82 5.16 10.76 -26.49
CA GLU A 82 4.71 9.84 -27.53
C GLU A 82 5.77 8.76 -27.84
N ALA A 83 7.05 9.16 -27.99
CA ALA A 83 8.14 8.21 -28.19
C ALA A 83 8.32 7.24 -27.00
N ARG A 84 8.17 7.73 -25.76
CA ARG A 84 8.25 6.89 -24.55
C ARG A 84 7.02 5.99 -24.39
N LYS A 85 5.83 6.49 -24.74
CA LYS A 85 4.58 5.74 -24.78
C LYS A 85 4.71 4.57 -25.75
N ALA A 86 5.10 4.83 -27.00
CA ALA A 86 5.33 3.79 -28.00
C ALA A 86 6.35 2.74 -27.55
N TYR A 87 7.50 3.17 -27.03
CA TYR A 87 8.55 2.26 -26.53
C TYR A 87 8.07 1.37 -25.38
N ILE A 88 7.33 1.93 -24.41
CA ILE A 88 6.85 1.15 -23.25
C ILE A 88 5.73 0.19 -23.67
N THR A 89 4.81 0.64 -24.54
CA THR A 89 3.76 -0.21 -25.12
C THR A 89 4.38 -1.41 -25.85
N GLU A 90 5.34 -1.17 -26.74
CA GLU A 90 6.04 -2.23 -27.46
C GLU A 90 6.82 -3.17 -26.52
N ALA A 91 7.45 -2.62 -25.47
CA ALA A 91 8.20 -3.41 -24.50
C ALA A 91 7.31 -4.29 -23.60
N PHE A 92 6.08 -3.84 -23.31
CA PHE A 92 5.07 -4.61 -22.59
C PHE A 92 4.41 -5.68 -23.47
N GLU A 93 4.17 -5.40 -24.75
CA GLU A 93 3.71 -6.40 -25.72
C GLU A 93 4.74 -7.50 -25.95
N LYS A 94 6.01 -7.13 -26.12
CA LYS A 94 7.12 -8.09 -26.33
C LYS A 94 7.49 -8.86 -25.05
N GLY A 95 6.97 -8.47 -23.89
CA GLY A 95 7.33 -9.08 -22.61
C GLY A 95 8.82 -8.93 -22.26
N THR A 96 9.48 -7.86 -22.72
CA THR A 96 10.95 -7.68 -22.56
C THR A 96 11.34 -7.51 -21.08
N TYR A 97 10.41 -7.02 -20.27
CA TYR A 97 10.60 -6.84 -18.83
C TYR A 97 10.22 -8.08 -18.00
N LEU A 98 9.65 -9.14 -18.60
CA LEU A 98 9.27 -10.38 -17.91
C LEU A 98 10.50 -11.20 -17.52
N LYS A 99 10.48 -11.81 -16.32
CA LYS A 99 11.52 -12.74 -15.83
C LYS A 99 11.75 -13.90 -16.78
N ASP A 100 10.67 -14.38 -17.39
CA ASP A 100 10.65 -15.49 -18.35
C ASP A 100 9.87 -15.10 -19.60
N PRO A 101 10.55 -14.59 -20.65
CA PRO A 101 9.93 -14.17 -21.92
C PRO A 101 9.14 -15.30 -22.62
N LYS A 102 9.44 -16.57 -22.29
CA LYS A 102 8.78 -17.76 -22.86
C LYS A 102 7.67 -18.35 -21.98
N SER A 103 7.48 -17.84 -20.76
CA SER A 103 6.43 -18.30 -19.83
C SER A 103 5.23 -17.36 -19.77
N GLY A 104 5.24 -16.23 -20.49
CA GLY A 104 4.22 -15.17 -20.42
C GLY A 104 2.79 -15.57 -20.79
N ASN A 105 2.55 -16.82 -21.20
CA ASN A 105 1.21 -17.31 -21.55
C ASN A 105 0.85 -18.66 -20.92
N LYS A 106 1.58 -19.14 -19.91
CA LYS A 106 1.15 -20.30 -19.14
C LYS A 106 0.56 -19.83 -17.82
N PRO A 107 -0.75 -20.04 -17.56
CA PRO A 107 -1.27 -19.84 -16.22
C PRO A 107 -0.45 -20.75 -15.31
N LYS A 108 0.35 -20.17 -14.42
CA LYS A 108 1.10 -20.94 -13.43
C LYS A 108 0.05 -21.63 -12.54
N GLY A 109 -0.22 -22.89 -12.88
CA GLY A 109 -1.07 -23.78 -12.09
C GLY A 109 -0.54 -23.86 -10.67
N ASN A 110 -1.46 -23.79 -9.70
CA ASN A 110 -1.26 -23.90 -8.26
C ASN A 110 0.08 -23.35 -7.74
N ILE A 111 0.04 -22.06 -7.48
CA ILE A 111 1.05 -21.20 -6.86
C ILE A 111 1.61 -21.75 -5.52
N MET A 112 0.91 -22.68 -4.87
CA MET A 112 1.41 -23.41 -3.70
C MET A 112 2.60 -24.34 -4.04
N GLN A 113 2.84 -24.63 -5.32
CA GLN A 113 3.92 -25.50 -5.79
C GLN A 113 5.14 -24.73 -6.30
N ASP A 114 5.10 -23.40 -6.41
CA ASP A 114 6.26 -22.58 -6.80
C ASP A 114 7.08 -22.26 -5.53
N PRO A 115 8.26 -22.88 -5.33
CA PRO A 115 9.00 -22.77 -4.07
C PRO A 115 9.36 -21.32 -3.71
N ALA A 116 9.54 -20.46 -4.70
CA ALA A 116 9.87 -19.04 -4.50
C ALA A 116 8.67 -18.21 -3.97
N TYR A 117 7.44 -18.59 -4.34
CA TYR A 117 6.24 -17.92 -3.84
C TYR A 117 5.92 -18.37 -2.42
N VAL A 118 6.07 -19.66 -2.13
CA VAL A 118 5.94 -20.20 -0.77
C VAL A 118 7.02 -19.63 0.14
N GLU A 119 8.26 -19.49 -0.32
CA GLU A 119 9.34 -18.84 0.43
C GLU A 119 9.02 -17.36 0.73
N THR A 120 8.53 -16.61 -0.27
CA THR A 120 8.14 -15.19 -0.08
C THR A 120 6.94 -15.04 0.86
N MET A 121 5.96 -15.93 0.75
CA MET A 121 4.80 -15.98 1.66
C MET A 121 5.22 -16.37 3.07
N MET A 122 6.12 -17.35 3.21
CA MET A 122 6.63 -17.80 4.49
C MET A 122 7.50 -16.72 5.15
N ASP A 123 8.29 -15.98 4.38
CA ASP A 123 9.04 -14.82 4.87
C ASP A 123 8.10 -13.71 5.38
N GLY A 124 7.01 -13.43 4.65
CA GLY A 124 5.96 -12.51 5.08
C GLY A 124 5.24 -12.97 6.36
N MET A 125 4.91 -14.26 6.43
CA MET A 125 4.27 -14.87 7.59
C MET A 125 5.21 -14.90 8.81
N LYS A 126 6.49 -15.27 8.62
CA LYS A 126 7.52 -15.27 9.66
C LYS A 126 7.72 -13.86 10.19
N LYS A 127 7.79 -12.86 9.31
CA LYS A 127 7.90 -11.45 9.70
C LYS A 127 6.67 -10.96 10.46
N ASN A 128 5.48 -11.44 10.12
CA ASN A 128 4.24 -11.09 10.83
C ASN A 128 4.14 -11.80 12.20
N MET A 129 4.47 -13.09 12.23
CA MET A 129 4.50 -13.92 13.44
C MET A 129 5.51 -13.39 14.46
N MET A 130 6.66 -12.92 14.00
CA MET A 130 7.69 -12.32 14.86
C MET A 130 7.22 -11.04 15.56
N ASN A 131 6.23 -10.34 15.01
CA ASN A 131 5.63 -9.16 15.66
C ASN A 131 4.51 -9.56 16.64
N ILE A 132 3.78 -10.64 16.35
CA ILE A 132 2.65 -11.14 17.16
C ILE A 132 3.11 -11.94 18.39
N VAL A 133 4.18 -12.74 18.29
CA VAL A 133 4.63 -13.63 19.36
C VAL A 133 4.94 -12.88 20.66
N PRO A 134 5.73 -11.78 20.66
CA PRO A 134 6.02 -11.05 21.89
C PRO A 134 4.74 -10.55 22.60
N GLN A 135 3.80 -10.03 21.81
CA GLN A 135 2.54 -9.47 22.30
C GLN A 135 1.67 -10.52 23.00
N THR A 136 1.58 -11.72 22.42
CA THR A 136 0.84 -12.86 22.98
C THR A 136 1.51 -13.42 24.24
N VAL A 137 2.83 -13.55 24.24
CA VAL A 137 3.59 -14.04 25.40
C VAL A 137 3.43 -13.09 26.59
N ILE A 138 3.53 -11.79 26.37
CA ILE A 138 3.35 -10.77 27.42
C ILE A 138 1.91 -10.80 27.96
N MET A 139 0.91 -10.91 27.06
CA MET A 139 -0.49 -11.00 27.45
C MET A 139 -0.78 -12.24 28.32
N GLY A 140 -0.21 -13.40 27.96
CA GLY A 140 -0.29 -14.62 28.75
C GLY A 140 0.46 -14.52 30.09
N TRP A 141 1.64 -13.91 30.10
CA TRP A 141 2.44 -13.69 31.31
C TRP A 141 1.70 -12.83 32.33
N ILE A 142 1.10 -11.71 31.90
CA ILE A 142 0.30 -10.85 32.79
C ILE A 142 -0.92 -11.59 33.33
N ASN A 143 -1.59 -12.36 32.47
CA ASN A 143 -2.75 -13.12 32.89
C ASN A 143 -2.41 -14.25 33.87
N PHE A 144 -1.21 -14.83 33.81
CA PHE A 144 -0.77 -15.86 34.74
C PHE A 144 -0.30 -15.30 36.10
N PHE A 145 0.53 -14.25 36.10
CA PHE A 145 1.14 -13.71 37.33
C PHE A 145 0.27 -12.67 38.05
N PHE A 146 -0.60 -11.96 37.33
CA PHE A 146 -1.32 -10.81 37.88
C PHE A 146 -2.85 -10.91 37.71
N SER A 147 -3.43 -12.10 37.69
CA SER A 147 -4.89 -12.27 37.63
C SER A 147 -5.54 -12.28 39.02
N GLY A 148 -6.84 -11.99 39.09
CA GLY A 148 -7.64 -12.14 40.31
C GLY A 148 -7.76 -10.90 41.19
N PHE A 149 -7.16 -9.78 40.83
CA PHE A 149 -7.24 -8.53 41.61
C PHE A 149 -7.41 -7.29 40.73
N ILE A 150 -7.86 -6.21 41.37
CA ILE A 150 -8.11 -4.90 40.77
C ILE A 150 -6.85 -4.04 40.93
N LEU A 151 -6.45 -3.31 39.89
CA LEU A 151 -5.25 -2.47 39.92
C LEU A 151 -5.53 -1.00 40.19
N ILE A 152 -6.36 -0.39 39.35
CA ILE A 152 -6.59 1.05 39.38
C ILE A 152 -8.04 1.37 39.03
N LYS A 153 -8.46 2.56 39.47
CA LYS A 153 -9.70 3.21 39.04
C LYS A 153 -9.37 4.25 37.98
N LEU A 154 -10.02 4.17 36.82
CA LEU A 154 -9.87 5.19 35.78
C LEU A 154 -10.70 6.44 36.10
N PRO A 155 -10.18 7.65 35.79
CA PRO A 155 -10.84 8.92 36.11
C PRO A 155 -11.94 9.32 35.12
N PHE A 156 -12.29 8.46 34.15
CA PHE A 156 -13.30 8.72 33.13
C PHE A 156 -14.34 7.59 33.08
N PRO A 157 -15.61 7.92 32.81
CA PRO A 157 -16.68 6.93 32.71
C PRO A 157 -16.50 6.07 31.47
N LEU A 158 -16.63 4.75 31.63
CA LEU A 158 -16.47 3.77 30.56
C LEU A 158 -17.80 3.06 30.26
N THR A 159 -18.02 2.71 28.98
CA THR A 159 -19.22 1.98 28.59
C THR A 159 -19.15 0.51 29.02
N ILE A 160 -20.29 -0.07 29.42
CA ILE A 160 -20.44 -1.47 29.86
C ILE A 160 -19.88 -2.51 28.87
N ARG A 161 -19.82 -2.16 27.56
CA ARG A 161 -19.26 -3.04 26.52
C ARG A 161 -17.78 -3.35 26.72
N PHE A 162 -17.04 -2.46 27.38
CA PHE A 162 -15.63 -2.70 27.71
C PHE A 162 -15.45 -3.57 28.95
N LYS A 163 -16.52 -3.84 29.73
CA LYS A 163 -16.43 -4.59 31.00
C LYS A 163 -15.82 -5.98 30.83
N SER A 164 -16.25 -6.74 29.83
CA SER A 164 -15.72 -8.09 29.55
C SER A 164 -14.24 -8.09 29.16
N MET A 165 -13.76 -6.99 28.56
CA MET A 165 -12.35 -6.80 28.21
C MET A 165 -11.55 -6.29 29.41
N LEU A 166 -12.10 -5.33 30.15
CA LEU A 166 -11.41 -4.58 31.20
C LEU A 166 -11.33 -5.32 32.54
N GLN A 167 -12.28 -6.21 32.81
CA GLN A 167 -12.40 -6.97 34.06
C GLN A 167 -12.16 -8.47 33.86
N ARG A 168 -11.52 -8.85 32.74
CA ARG A 168 -11.13 -10.24 32.52
C ARG A 168 -10.19 -10.70 33.64
N GLY A 169 -10.58 -11.76 34.35
CA GLY A 169 -9.88 -12.28 35.52
C GLY A 169 -10.43 -11.79 36.87
N ILE A 170 -11.55 -11.07 36.89
CA ILE A 170 -12.28 -10.67 38.12
C ILE A 170 -13.68 -11.30 38.06
N GLU A 171 -14.03 -12.13 39.04
CA GLU A 171 -15.29 -12.90 39.03
C GLU A 171 -16.52 -12.13 39.58
N THR A 172 -16.46 -10.80 39.66
CA THR A 172 -17.53 -9.98 40.25
C THR A 172 -18.35 -9.25 39.17
N GLN A 173 -19.58 -9.70 38.94
CA GLN A 173 -20.45 -9.16 37.88
C GLN A 173 -20.99 -7.75 38.15
N ASP A 174 -21.10 -7.34 39.42
CA ASP A 174 -21.69 -6.04 39.81
C ASP A 174 -20.66 -4.92 40.01
N MET A 175 -19.39 -5.16 39.66
CA MET A 175 -18.31 -4.17 39.78
C MET A 175 -18.41 -3.08 38.70
N ASP A 176 -18.24 -1.81 39.09
CA ASP A 176 -18.23 -0.68 38.15
C ASP A 176 -17.08 -0.81 37.13
N VAL A 177 -17.34 -0.38 35.88
CA VAL A 177 -16.45 -0.51 34.71
C VAL A 177 -15.20 0.36 34.84
N THR A 178 -15.21 1.34 35.76
CA THR A 178 -14.05 2.17 36.07
C THR A 178 -12.92 1.41 36.76
N TRP A 179 -13.22 0.25 37.36
CA TRP A 179 -12.25 -0.63 37.98
C TRP A 179 -11.63 -1.59 36.97
N VAL A 180 -10.31 -1.56 36.90
CA VAL A 180 -9.53 -2.16 35.81
C VAL A 180 -8.61 -3.25 36.34
N SER A 181 -8.58 -4.39 35.65
CA SER A 181 -7.65 -5.50 35.95
C SER A 181 -6.24 -5.24 35.39
N SER A 182 -5.29 -6.08 35.78
CA SER A 182 -3.90 -6.06 35.26
C SER A 182 -3.79 -6.18 33.74
N LEU A 183 -4.62 -7.03 33.12
CA LEU A 183 -4.67 -7.22 31.67
C LEU A 183 -4.98 -5.91 30.93
N SER A 184 -5.82 -5.11 31.56
CA SER A 184 -6.41 -3.93 30.97
C SER A 184 -5.51 -2.71 31.18
N TRP A 185 -4.82 -2.66 32.33
CA TRP A 185 -3.67 -1.80 32.51
C TRP A 185 -2.60 -2.04 31.46
N TYR A 186 -2.32 -3.31 31.11
CA TYR A 186 -1.44 -3.63 30.00
C TYR A 186 -1.93 -3.07 28.67
N PHE A 187 -3.20 -3.28 28.30
CA PHE A 187 -3.73 -2.72 27.05
C PHE A 187 -3.64 -1.20 27.01
N LEU A 188 -3.89 -0.51 28.14
CA LEU A 188 -3.72 0.94 28.22
C LEU A 188 -2.27 1.35 27.97
N ASN A 189 -1.31 0.64 28.55
CA ASN A 189 0.11 0.93 28.34
C ASN A 189 0.58 0.59 26.94
N LEU A 190 0.04 -0.48 26.36
CA LEU A 190 0.33 -0.86 24.98
C LEU A 190 -0.06 0.22 23.97
N PHE A 191 -1.23 0.85 24.13
CA PHE A 191 -1.65 1.94 23.25
C PHE A 191 -1.03 3.29 23.65
N GLY A 192 -0.86 3.54 24.95
CA GLY A 192 -0.34 4.81 25.46
C GLY A 192 1.18 4.99 25.28
N LEU A 193 1.96 3.91 25.39
CA LEU A 193 3.41 3.96 25.24
C LEU A 193 3.86 4.08 23.79
N GLN A 194 2.97 3.95 22.81
CA GLN A 194 3.28 4.12 21.39
C GLN A 194 3.96 5.47 21.11
N SER A 195 3.41 6.56 21.65
CA SER A 195 3.97 7.90 21.46
C SER A 195 5.34 8.03 22.13
N VAL A 196 5.52 7.39 23.29
CA VAL A 196 6.79 7.34 24.01
C VAL A 196 7.84 6.56 23.20
N PHE A 197 7.46 5.44 22.59
CA PHE A 197 8.34 4.68 21.70
C PHE A 197 8.68 5.46 20.43
N THR A 198 7.76 6.25 19.88
CA THR A 198 8.06 7.14 18.75
C THR A 198 9.10 8.21 19.14
N LEU A 199 9.03 8.72 20.37
CA LEU A 199 9.98 9.71 20.86
C LEU A 199 11.36 9.10 21.15
N ILE A 200 11.41 7.91 21.75
CA ILE A 200 12.66 7.26 22.17
C ILE A 200 13.37 6.56 20.98
N LEU A 201 12.61 5.92 20.08
CA LEU A 201 13.15 5.07 19.00
C LEU A 201 12.93 5.64 17.59
N GLY A 202 12.19 6.74 17.45
CA GLY A 202 11.90 7.38 16.16
C GLY A 202 10.70 6.80 15.40
N SER A 203 10.38 7.41 14.25
CA SER A 203 9.29 6.99 13.38
C SER A 203 9.60 5.65 12.70
N GLY A 204 8.69 4.66 12.85
CA GLY A 204 8.86 3.32 12.27
C GLY A 204 9.39 2.27 13.24
N HIS A 205 9.30 2.50 14.55
CA HIS A 205 9.67 1.50 15.54
C HIS A 205 8.84 0.21 15.37
N ALA A 206 9.48 -0.92 15.65
CA ALA A 206 8.79 -2.20 15.67
C ALA A 206 7.79 -2.29 16.83
N ALA A 207 7.86 -1.36 17.79
CA ALA A 207 6.95 -0.96 18.88
C ALA A 207 5.44 -0.87 18.58
N ASP A 208 5.01 -0.99 17.31
CA ASP A 208 3.66 -0.58 16.90
C ASP A 208 2.57 -1.63 17.18
N ALA A 209 1.96 -1.51 18.35
CA ALA A 209 0.94 -2.45 18.79
C ALA A 209 -0.40 -2.32 18.04
N MET A 210 -0.69 -1.17 17.42
CA MET A 210 -1.89 -1.02 16.58
C MET A 210 -1.74 -1.80 15.28
N ARG A 211 -0.55 -1.73 14.67
CA ARG A 211 -0.21 -2.54 13.50
C ARG A 211 -0.22 -4.04 13.84
N ASP A 212 0.24 -4.42 15.03
CA ASP A 212 0.24 -5.81 15.48
C ASP A 212 -1.18 -6.33 15.75
N MET A 213 -2.07 -5.51 16.30
CA MET A 213 -3.48 -5.86 16.49
C MET A 213 -4.20 -6.01 15.15
N GLN A 214 -3.91 -5.13 14.19
CA GLN A 214 -4.41 -5.26 12.83
C GLN A 214 -3.85 -6.52 12.16
N ALA A 215 -2.58 -6.84 12.35
CA ALA A 215 -1.97 -8.07 11.86
C ALA A 215 -2.59 -9.33 12.48
N MET A 216 -2.86 -9.32 13.79
CA MET A 216 -3.54 -10.41 14.49
C MET A 216 -4.99 -10.55 14.06
N SER A 217 -5.71 -9.45 13.80
CA SER A 217 -7.06 -9.49 13.22
C SER A 217 -7.03 -10.07 11.81
N THR A 218 -6.05 -9.68 11.00
CA THR A 218 -5.88 -10.19 9.63
C THR A 218 -5.51 -11.69 9.63
N MET A 219 -4.82 -12.18 10.67
CA MET A 219 -4.42 -13.58 10.77
C MET A 219 -5.48 -14.46 11.48
N GLY A 220 -6.16 -13.93 12.50
CA GLY A 220 -7.19 -14.60 13.29
C GLY A 220 -8.56 -14.66 12.60
N MET A 221 -8.83 -13.74 11.67
CA MET A 221 -9.97 -13.80 10.73
C MET A 221 -9.50 -14.14 9.30
N GLY A 222 -8.35 -14.79 9.17
CA GLY A 222 -7.67 -15.08 7.90
C GLY A 222 -7.65 -16.56 7.50
N ALA A 223 -8.55 -17.38 8.03
CA ALA A 223 -8.72 -18.77 7.58
C ALA A 223 -10.17 -19.29 7.57
N ALA A 224 -11.17 -18.56 8.12
CA ALA A 224 -12.49 -19.18 8.30
C ALA A 224 -13.75 -18.31 8.15
N ALA A 225 -13.71 -16.97 8.08
CA ALA A 225 -14.97 -16.22 7.92
C ALA A 225 -14.77 -14.78 7.40
N GLY A 226 -15.24 -14.51 6.18
CA GLY A 226 -15.31 -13.14 5.65
C GLY A 226 -15.44 -13.09 4.12
N PRO A 227 -16.66 -13.18 3.56
CA PRO A 227 -16.92 -13.16 2.12
C PRO A 227 -16.85 -11.73 1.55
N GLN A 228 -15.68 -11.08 1.61
CA GLN A 228 -15.42 -9.88 0.80
C GLN A 228 -13.93 -9.63 0.51
N MET A 229 -13.14 -10.69 0.47
CA MET A 229 -11.85 -10.72 -0.20
C MET A 229 -11.82 -12.05 -0.95
N GLY A 230 -12.04 -12.00 -2.26
CA GLY A 230 -12.20 -13.18 -3.09
C GLY A 230 -11.01 -14.14 -3.01
N PRO A 231 -11.21 -15.42 -3.36
CA PRO A 231 -10.18 -16.45 -3.42
C PRO A 231 -9.26 -16.22 -4.64
N THR A 232 -8.57 -15.08 -4.66
CA THR A 232 -7.58 -14.71 -5.66
C THR A 232 -6.30 -14.27 -4.96
N GLY A 233 -5.80 -15.12 -4.06
CA GLY A 233 -4.38 -15.19 -3.74
C GLY A 233 -3.56 -15.80 -4.89
N GLN A 234 -4.02 -15.64 -6.14
CA GLN A 234 -3.18 -15.86 -7.29
C GLN A 234 -2.27 -14.63 -7.43
N PRO A 235 -0.94 -14.76 -7.43
CA PRO A 235 -0.06 -13.73 -7.94
C PRO A 235 -0.58 -13.44 -9.32
N GLN A 236 -1.12 -12.25 -9.48
CA GLN A 236 -1.58 -11.79 -10.76
C GLN A 236 -0.43 -11.99 -11.74
N ASP A 237 -0.69 -12.74 -12.80
CA ASP A 237 0.28 -13.01 -13.85
C ASP A 237 0.92 -11.68 -14.24
N MET A 238 2.23 -11.54 -14.05
CA MET A 238 2.92 -10.26 -14.30
C MET A 238 2.67 -9.80 -15.74
N HIS A 239 2.54 -10.75 -16.67
CA HIS A 239 2.15 -10.49 -18.05
C HIS A 239 0.77 -9.82 -18.17
N LYS A 240 -0.24 -10.30 -17.43
CA LYS A 240 -1.58 -9.67 -17.40
C LYS A 240 -1.52 -8.27 -16.78
N ILE A 241 -0.70 -8.07 -15.76
CA ILE A 241 -0.48 -6.74 -15.18
C ILE A 241 0.19 -5.80 -16.18
N PHE A 242 1.18 -6.28 -16.95
CA PHE A 242 1.81 -5.48 -18.01
C PHE A 242 0.84 -5.13 -19.14
N LEU A 243 -0.05 -6.05 -19.53
CA LEU A 243 -1.09 -5.77 -20.52
C LEU A 243 -2.13 -4.76 -20.01
N ASN A 244 -2.55 -4.87 -18.75
CA ASN A 244 -3.42 -3.88 -18.15
C ASN A 244 -2.73 -2.50 -18.06
N GLU A 245 -1.45 -2.46 -17.67
CA GLU A 245 -0.68 -1.23 -17.64
C GLU A 245 -0.51 -0.63 -19.05
N LYS A 246 -0.34 -1.47 -20.07
CA LYS A 246 -0.33 -1.05 -21.48
C LYS A 246 -1.65 -0.36 -21.84
N GLU A 247 -2.79 -0.98 -21.57
CA GLU A 247 -4.12 -0.39 -21.83
C GLU A 247 -4.28 0.96 -21.11
N ASN A 248 -3.83 1.04 -19.85
CA ASN A 248 -3.85 2.29 -19.08
C ASN A 248 -2.96 3.37 -19.72
N ILE A 249 -1.78 3.02 -20.22
CA ILE A 249 -0.86 3.95 -20.89
C ILE A 249 -1.40 4.36 -22.27
N GLU A 250 -2.09 3.46 -22.98
CA GLU A 250 -2.75 3.79 -24.24
C GLU A 250 -3.86 4.81 -24.05
N LEU A 251 -4.62 4.69 -22.96
CA LEU A 251 -5.67 5.64 -22.59
C LEU A 251 -5.14 6.99 -22.10
N THR A 252 -3.87 7.09 -21.66
CA THR A 252 -3.37 8.39 -21.19
C THR A 252 -3.13 9.36 -22.34
N GLU A 253 -3.82 10.49 -22.25
CA GLU A 253 -3.61 11.65 -23.10
C GLU A 253 -2.47 12.53 -22.57
N HIS A 254 -1.74 13.18 -23.49
CA HIS A 254 -0.68 14.10 -23.10
C HIS A 254 -1.26 15.49 -22.84
N GLU A 255 -1.27 15.91 -21.57
CA GLU A 255 -1.51 17.30 -21.22
C GLU A 255 -0.18 17.99 -20.88
N TRP A 256 0.32 18.83 -21.78
CA TRP A 256 1.57 19.55 -21.55
C TRP A 256 1.41 20.59 -20.45
N GLY A 257 2.09 20.37 -19.32
CA GLY A 257 1.98 21.17 -18.10
C GLY A 257 2.65 22.55 -18.19
N LEU A 258 3.63 22.76 -19.07
CA LEU A 258 4.26 24.07 -19.31
C LEU A 258 3.55 24.92 -20.38
N ASP A 259 2.42 24.46 -20.94
CA ASP A 259 1.67 25.25 -21.93
C ASP A 259 1.14 26.52 -21.29
N ASN A 260 1.41 27.68 -21.88
CA ASN A 260 1.00 28.98 -21.32
C ASN A 260 1.54 29.25 -19.91
N VAL A 261 2.73 28.73 -19.56
CA VAL A 261 3.35 28.97 -18.24
C VAL A 261 3.69 30.45 -18.05
N GLU A 262 4.11 31.14 -19.12
CA GLU A 262 4.45 32.56 -19.12
C GLU A 262 3.21 33.40 -18.81
N THR A 263 2.08 33.06 -19.42
CA THR A 263 0.82 33.76 -19.18
C THR A 263 0.32 33.51 -17.75
N ARG A 264 0.41 32.27 -17.26
CA ARG A 264 0.07 31.92 -15.87
C ARG A 264 0.95 32.67 -14.85
N LEU A 265 2.24 32.80 -15.15
CA LEU A 265 3.20 33.53 -14.31
C LEU A 265 2.90 35.03 -14.30
N LEU A 266 2.65 35.63 -15.47
CA LEU A 266 2.35 37.06 -15.59
C LEU A 266 1.01 37.44 -14.93
N VAL A 267 0.03 36.55 -14.93
CA VAL A 267 -1.23 36.73 -14.17
C VAL A 267 -0.99 36.62 -12.67
N LYS A 268 -0.18 35.65 -12.22
CA LYS A 268 0.16 35.51 -10.78
C LYS A 268 0.83 36.76 -10.21
N TYR A 269 1.68 37.42 -11.00
CA TYR A 269 2.36 38.66 -10.61
C TYR A 269 1.62 39.95 -11.04
N GLY A 270 0.35 39.86 -11.45
CA GLY A 270 -0.50 41.03 -11.69
C GLY A 270 -0.14 41.87 -12.94
N LYS A 271 0.74 41.38 -13.82
CA LYS A 271 1.14 42.08 -15.06
C LYS A 271 0.13 41.90 -16.20
N LYS A 272 -0.77 40.91 -16.11
CA LYS A 272 -1.79 40.61 -17.12
C LYS A 272 -3.13 40.25 -16.46
N PRO A 273 -4.28 40.61 -17.07
CA PRO A 273 -5.60 40.24 -16.56
C PRO A 273 -5.88 38.74 -16.74
N ARG A 274 -6.70 38.17 -15.84
CA ARG A 274 -7.08 36.75 -15.81
C ARG A 274 -7.93 36.32 -17.03
N SER A 275 -8.53 37.26 -17.76
CA SER A 275 -9.31 37.02 -18.98
C SER A 275 -8.52 36.28 -20.06
N ILE A 276 -7.23 36.56 -20.18
CA ILE A 276 -6.33 35.97 -21.19
C ILE A 276 -6.21 34.44 -20.99
N LEU A 277 -6.24 33.96 -19.74
CA LEU A 277 -6.21 32.52 -19.45
C LEU A 277 -7.51 31.82 -19.85
N LEU A 278 -8.64 32.51 -19.77
CA LEU A 278 -9.95 31.94 -20.16
C LEU A 278 -10.05 31.85 -21.69
N GLU A 279 -9.55 32.86 -22.40
CA GLU A 279 -9.46 32.84 -23.87
C GLU A 279 -8.51 31.75 -24.36
N GLN A 280 -7.34 31.59 -23.74
CA GLN A 280 -6.41 30.50 -24.07
C GLN A 280 -7.00 29.11 -23.80
N LYS A 281 -7.75 28.94 -22.71
CA LYS A 281 -8.46 27.67 -22.43
C LYS A 281 -9.55 27.40 -23.46
N LYS A 282 -10.34 28.42 -23.84
CA LYS A 282 -11.37 28.29 -24.89
C LYS A 282 -10.74 27.96 -26.24
N ALA A 283 -9.65 28.64 -26.61
CA ALA A 283 -8.91 28.39 -27.85
C ALA A 283 -8.32 26.98 -27.89
N LYS A 284 -7.74 26.50 -26.77
CA LYS A 284 -7.23 25.12 -26.65
C LYS A 284 -8.35 24.09 -26.75
N ALA A 285 -9.50 24.34 -26.13
CA ALA A 285 -10.68 23.47 -26.24
C ALA A 285 -11.25 23.42 -27.67
N LEU A 286 -11.29 24.57 -28.36
CA LEU A 286 -11.71 24.65 -29.76
C LEU A 286 -10.74 23.88 -30.68
N ALA A 287 -9.44 24.04 -30.47
CA ALA A 287 -8.40 23.34 -31.22
C ALA A 287 -8.50 21.81 -31.03
N ALA A 288 -8.69 21.34 -29.79
CA ALA A 288 -8.91 19.93 -29.47
C ALA A 288 -10.16 19.36 -30.15
N ALA A 289 -11.26 20.12 -30.20
CA ALA A 289 -12.49 19.72 -30.89
C ALA A 289 -12.32 19.66 -32.42
N SER A 290 -11.52 20.56 -33.01
CA SER A 290 -11.25 20.58 -34.46
C SER A 290 -10.28 19.49 -34.94
N GLY A 291 -9.32 19.08 -34.10
CA GLY A 291 -8.36 18.02 -34.44
C GLY A 291 -8.98 16.62 -34.49
N SER A 292 -10.10 16.40 -33.81
CA SER A 292 -10.84 15.13 -33.80
C SER A 292 -11.56 14.80 -35.11
N TYR A 293 -11.79 15.79 -36.00
CA TYR A 293 -12.52 15.59 -37.27
C TYR A 293 -11.59 15.37 -38.48
N ALA A 294 -10.29 15.65 -38.36
CA ALA A 294 -9.35 15.56 -39.48
C ALA A 294 -8.79 14.14 -39.70
N SER A 295 -8.87 13.23 -38.71
CA SER A 295 -8.41 11.85 -38.83
C SER A 295 -9.41 10.90 -39.50
N SER A 296 -10.65 11.35 -39.78
CA SER A 296 -11.70 10.53 -40.40
C SER A 296 -11.98 10.84 -41.88
N SER A 297 -11.33 11.84 -42.50
CA SER A 297 -11.68 12.28 -43.86
C SER A 297 -10.64 11.99 -44.95
N SER A 298 -9.52 11.30 -44.67
CA SER A 298 -8.49 11.02 -45.69
C SER A 298 -8.60 9.64 -46.35
N ALA A 299 -9.71 8.91 -46.20
CA ALA A 299 -9.86 7.53 -46.69
C ALA A 299 -10.79 7.35 -47.91
N ALA A 300 -11.27 8.41 -48.56
CA ALA A 300 -12.21 8.24 -49.67
C ALA A 300 -12.05 9.29 -50.78
N SER A 301 -11.09 9.09 -51.69
CA SER A 301 -11.24 9.44 -53.12
C SER A 301 -10.00 9.06 -53.94
N SER A 302 -10.03 7.91 -54.63
CA SER A 302 -9.44 7.79 -55.98
C SER A 302 -9.85 6.46 -56.63
N SER A 303 -10.90 6.48 -57.45
CA SER A 303 -11.24 5.40 -58.38
C SER A 303 -11.36 5.95 -59.81
N SER A 304 -10.27 5.76 -60.59
CA SER A 304 -10.21 5.43 -62.05
C SER A 304 -10.83 6.43 -63.08
N PRO A 305 -10.65 6.32 -64.43
CA PRO A 305 -10.09 5.21 -65.23
C PRO A 305 -9.24 5.55 -66.51
N SER A 306 -8.60 4.49 -67.06
CA SER A 306 -8.39 4.14 -68.49
C SER A 306 -7.32 4.85 -69.36
N SER A 307 -6.35 4.07 -69.89
CA SER A 307 -6.28 3.63 -71.31
C SER A 307 -4.84 3.40 -71.85
N ALA A 308 -4.68 2.22 -72.48
CA ALA A 308 -3.91 1.91 -73.70
C ALA A 308 -2.35 1.88 -73.72
N ALA A 309 -1.86 0.63 -73.88
CA ALA A 309 -0.91 0.13 -74.90
C ALA A 309 0.48 0.78 -75.08
N ILE A 310 1.53 -0.05 -75.01
CA ILE A 310 2.37 -0.49 -76.15
C ILE A 310 3.37 -1.57 -75.67
N ALA A 311 3.58 -2.54 -76.56
CA ALA A 311 4.34 -3.77 -76.37
C ALA A 311 5.86 -3.64 -76.68
N ALA A 312 6.56 -4.77 -76.45
CA ALA A 312 7.92 -5.16 -76.90
C ALA A 312 9.10 -4.74 -75.98
N SER A 313 10.15 -5.53 -75.76
CA SER A 313 10.48 -6.94 -75.97
C SER A 313 11.87 -7.21 -75.32
N SER A 314 12.18 -8.49 -75.09
CA SER A 314 13.53 -9.09 -75.04
C SER A 314 14.37 -8.96 -73.77
N GLY A 315 15.05 -10.07 -73.38
CA GLY A 315 16.28 -9.95 -72.58
C GLY A 315 16.60 -11.00 -71.51
N LYS A 316 16.54 -12.29 -71.82
CA LYS A 316 17.06 -13.43 -71.03
C LYS A 316 18.53 -13.24 -70.59
N LYS A 317 18.89 -13.40 -69.31
CA LYS A 317 20.17 -14.05 -68.89
C LYS A 317 20.28 -14.43 -67.39
N LYS A 318 20.78 -15.65 -67.20
CA LYS A 318 21.16 -16.36 -65.96
C LYS A 318 22.47 -15.84 -65.32
N GLY A 319 22.65 -16.13 -64.03
CA GLY A 319 23.95 -16.27 -63.32
C GLY A 319 23.81 -15.79 -61.87
N LYS A 320 23.70 -16.62 -60.81
CA LYS A 320 24.57 -17.66 -60.21
C LYS A 320 25.86 -17.10 -59.57
N ARG A 321 26.07 -17.53 -58.30
CA ARG A 321 27.22 -17.40 -57.34
C ARG A 321 26.98 -16.34 -56.24
N GLN A 322 26.75 -16.71 -54.97
CA GLN A 322 27.66 -17.28 -53.96
C GLN A 322 28.98 -16.52 -53.84
N ALA A 323 29.08 -15.71 -52.79
CA ALA A 323 30.02 -15.87 -51.67
C ALA A 323 29.32 -15.33 -50.40
#